data_AF-A0A935XWC1-F1
#
_entry.id   AF-A0A935XWC1-F1
#
_cell.length_a   1.000
_cell.length_b   1.000
_cell.length_c   1.000
_cell.angle_alpha   90.00
_cell.angle_beta   90.00
_cell.angle_gamma   90.00
#
_symmetry.space_group_name_H-M   'P 1'
#
loop_
_entity.id
_entity.type
_entity.pdbx_description
1 polymer ?
#
loop_
_entity_poly.entity_id
_entity_poly.type
_entity_poly.pdbx_seq_one_letter_code
_entity_poly.pdbx_strand_id
1 'polypeptide(L)'
;MIGGTANLSAVGQGIVLDTAGNNFGTVQANGANVTLVDVNAMNVGVSTVAGTLSVTANGAVGVSGAVSAGNLSVTTGNGAITQAAVAVAVSGTTSLSTGSGAITLSTATNNFNVVNATGGAVALRDANALVLGNVAATGALTVTTAGAVTQAANTTVSATGTATFNVGAGNNLTLDNVGNNFGNVAITTANNVVLREGNALAFAGGTSTVSGNLTVVAGGAITQASQIVASAGVSRFDAGTNDIVLTNAANNFGTVGASGANVSLRDTNAVVLGNVAATGALTLTTAGVVTQAANTTVTAAGQATFNTGTGALTLANDGNDFGVVRVVAAGATSLRDANALEFGGGATSVTGALTVTTANATVSQSSSVAATGLATFNVGTGDVTLGNTANSFANVAIASARDVTLYEAGGFDLAASTVSGNLRVTSTGAITDSGNLSVAGLAAFETRLNAGAAITLNSAGNNYGSVSALARNGANTANAAGAI
;
A
#
# COMPACT_ATOMS: atom_id res chain seq x y z
N MET A 1 10.55 -40.99 40.65
CA MET A 1 10.32 -39.56 40.92
C MET A 1 11.55 -38.98 41.59
N ILE A 2 12.22 -38.03 40.96
CA ILE A 2 13.26 -37.20 41.58
C ILE A 2 12.64 -35.82 41.76
N GLY A 3 12.11 -35.51 42.94
CA GLY A 3 11.43 -34.23 43.21
C GLY A 3 12.37 -33.01 43.29
N GLY A 4 13.68 -33.25 43.52
CA GLY A 4 14.71 -32.21 43.54
C GLY A 4 15.39 -32.00 42.18
N THR A 5 16.55 -31.33 42.19
CA THR A 5 17.38 -31.16 41.01
C THR A 5 18.21 -32.43 40.74
N ALA A 6 17.99 -33.07 39.61
CA ALA A 6 18.85 -34.12 39.09
C ALA A 6 20.07 -33.50 38.39
N ASN A 7 21.28 -33.82 38.86
CA ASN A 7 22.54 -33.35 38.27
C ASN A 7 23.18 -34.46 37.45
N LEU A 8 23.15 -34.33 36.12
CA LEU A 8 23.68 -35.31 35.18
C LEU A 8 24.96 -34.74 34.55
N SER A 9 26.10 -35.41 34.73
CA SER A 9 27.37 -34.97 34.14
C SER A 9 28.09 -36.16 33.52
N ALA A 10 28.25 -36.11 32.20
CA ALA A 10 28.99 -37.08 31.40
C ALA A 10 29.70 -36.32 30.26
N VAL A 11 30.58 -35.38 30.61
CA VAL A 11 31.27 -34.51 29.65
C VAL A 11 31.95 -35.34 28.56
N GLY A 12 31.66 -35.01 27.30
CA GLY A 12 32.16 -35.74 26.13
C GLY A 12 31.37 -37.00 25.74
N GLN A 13 30.48 -37.48 26.60
CA GLN A 13 29.68 -38.70 26.39
C GLN A 13 28.18 -38.39 26.27
N GLY A 14 27.41 -39.33 25.74
CA GLY A 14 25.95 -39.23 25.67
C GLY A 14 25.28 -39.50 27.03
N ILE A 15 24.21 -38.77 27.33
CA ILE A 15 23.28 -39.03 28.43
C ILE A 15 21.94 -39.42 27.81
N VAL A 16 21.43 -40.60 28.14
CA VAL A 16 20.14 -41.09 27.64
C VAL A 16 19.29 -41.52 28.83
N LEU A 17 18.23 -40.77 29.09
CA LEU A 17 17.17 -41.06 30.05
C LEU A 17 15.84 -40.99 29.30
N ASP A 18 15.62 -41.95 28.41
CA ASP A 18 14.56 -41.96 27.40
C ASP A 18 13.36 -42.87 27.74
N THR A 19 13.29 -43.38 28.97
CA THR A 19 12.16 -44.22 29.39
C THR A 19 10.93 -43.36 29.72
N ALA A 20 9.76 -43.80 29.25
CA ALA A 20 8.50 -43.06 29.44
C ALA A 20 8.05 -42.93 30.91
N GLY A 21 8.65 -43.70 31.83
CA GLY A 21 8.34 -43.66 33.26
C GLY A 21 9.23 -42.72 34.08
N ASN A 22 10.23 -42.11 33.45
CA ASN A 22 11.06 -41.08 34.08
C ASN A 22 10.19 -39.92 34.58
N ASN A 23 10.53 -39.40 35.76
CA ASN A 23 9.75 -38.37 36.45
C ASN A 23 10.70 -37.51 37.29
N PHE A 24 11.04 -36.35 36.76
CA PHE A 24 12.00 -35.37 37.25
C PHE A 24 11.29 -34.07 37.62
N GLY A 25 11.77 -33.40 38.67
CA GLY A 25 11.44 -32.00 38.93
C GLY A 25 12.28 -31.08 38.03
N THR A 26 13.54 -30.85 38.41
CA THR A 26 14.50 -30.08 37.61
C THR A 26 15.65 -30.98 37.17
N VAL A 27 16.11 -30.84 35.94
CA VAL A 27 17.29 -31.57 35.42
C VAL A 27 18.34 -30.57 34.96
N GLN A 28 19.58 -30.77 35.40
CA GLN A 28 20.78 -30.10 34.90
C GLN A 28 21.63 -31.14 34.20
N ALA A 29 22.02 -30.89 32.95
CA ALA A 29 22.72 -31.90 32.15
C ALA A 29 23.94 -31.32 31.40
N ASN A 30 25.09 -31.95 31.61
CA ASN A 30 26.33 -31.65 30.90
C ASN A 30 26.84 -32.90 30.16
N GLY A 31 26.84 -32.88 28.83
CA GLY A 31 27.21 -34.04 28.01
C GLY A 31 27.43 -33.70 26.53
N ALA A 32 27.79 -34.70 25.73
CA ALA A 32 27.90 -34.54 24.28
C ALA A 32 26.52 -34.50 23.62
N ASN A 33 25.66 -35.50 23.86
CA ASN A 33 24.25 -35.47 23.48
C ASN A 33 23.43 -35.84 24.71
N VAL A 34 22.28 -35.22 24.90
CA VAL A 34 21.42 -35.46 26.07
C VAL A 34 20.00 -35.72 25.59
N THR A 35 19.43 -36.87 25.97
CA THR A 35 18.03 -37.23 25.73
C THR A 35 17.32 -37.42 27.06
N LEU A 36 16.27 -36.65 27.30
CA LEU A 36 15.44 -36.68 28.50
C LEU A 36 13.98 -36.90 28.09
N VAL A 37 13.36 -37.93 28.64
CA VAL A 37 11.92 -38.17 28.57
C VAL A 37 11.36 -38.03 29.98
N ASP A 38 10.22 -37.36 30.12
CA ASP A 38 9.51 -37.16 31.38
C ASP A 38 8.00 -37.42 31.25
N VAL A 39 7.43 -38.11 32.23
CA VAL A 39 6.00 -38.48 32.24
C VAL A 39 5.08 -37.31 32.59
N ASN A 40 5.60 -36.23 33.20
CA ASN A 40 4.87 -35.07 33.69
C ASN A 40 5.48 -33.77 33.11
N ALA A 41 5.38 -32.67 33.86
CA ALA A 41 6.11 -31.44 33.60
C ALA A 41 7.52 -31.52 34.20
N MET A 42 8.49 -30.88 33.55
CA MET A 42 9.88 -30.82 34.04
C MET A 42 10.50 -29.44 33.82
N ASN A 43 11.54 -29.13 34.58
CA ASN A 43 12.38 -27.95 34.34
C ASN A 43 13.77 -28.35 33.84
N VAL A 44 14.30 -27.60 32.88
CA VAL A 44 15.70 -27.65 32.47
C VAL A 44 16.46 -26.54 33.21
N GLY A 45 17.33 -26.95 34.13
CA GLY A 45 18.26 -26.06 34.82
C GLY A 45 19.53 -25.80 33.98
N VAL A 46 20.61 -25.37 34.63
CA VAL A 46 21.87 -25.06 33.92
C VAL A 46 22.38 -26.29 33.19
N SER A 47 22.52 -26.19 31.86
CA SER A 47 22.88 -27.32 31.00
C SER A 47 23.82 -26.88 29.89
N THR A 48 24.89 -27.64 29.67
CA THR A 48 25.85 -27.43 28.58
C THR A 48 25.98 -28.71 27.76
N VAL A 49 25.45 -28.71 26.55
CA VAL A 49 25.37 -29.89 25.67
C VAL A 49 26.08 -29.59 24.35
N ALA A 50 27.19 -30.28 24.06
CA ALA A 50 27.98 -29.94 22.85
C ALA A 50 27.21 -30.19 21.54
N GLY A 51 26.38 -31.24 21.51
CA GLY A 51 25.51 -31.64 20.41
C GLY A 51 24.04 -31.35 20.74
N THR A 52 23.18 -32.36 20.65
CA THR A 52 21.73 -32.16 20.79
C THR A 52 21.27 -32.36 22.23
N LEU A 53 20.53 -31.37 22.76
CA LEU A 53 19.66 -31.51 23.93
C LEU A 53 18.23 -31.81 23.46
N SER A 54 17.77 -33.04 23.67
CA SER A 54 16.43 -33.51 23.35
C SER A 54 15.61 -33.72 24.62
N VAL A 55 14.51 -33.00 24.75
CA VAL A 55 13.60 -33.04 25.90
C VAL A 55 12.20 -33.38 25.41
N THR A 56 11.61 -34.43 25.98
CA THR A 56 10.21 -34.81 25.75
C THR A 56 9.51 -34.89 27.10
N ALA A 57 8.46 -34.12 27.30
CA ALA A 57 7.69 -34.13 28.54
C ALA A 57 6.19 -34.21 28.23
N ASN A 58 5.38 -34.96 28.97
CA ASN A 58 3.93 -34.92 28.72
C ASN A 58 3.28 -33.62 29.23
N GLY A 59 3.92 -32.95 30.21
CA GLY A 59 3.50 -31.67 30.76
C GLY A 59 4.29 -30.49 30.21
N ALA A 60 4.26 -29.36 30.93
CA ALA A 60 5.03 -28.16 30.58
C ALA A 60 6.54 -28.38 30.73
N VAL A 61 7.32 -27.65 29.94
CA VAL A 61 8.79 -27.58 30.09
C VAL A 61 9.19 -26.16 30.43
N GLY A 62 9.76 -25.96 31.62
CA GLY A 62 10.34 -24.69 32.03
C GLY A 62 11.85 -24.65 31.79
N VAL A 63 12.37 -23.56 31.24
CA VAL A 63 13.81 -23.27 31.24
C VAL A 63 14.12 -22.41 32.46
N SER A 64 14.63 -23.04 33.51
CA SER A 64 14.92 -22.39 34.80
C SER A 64 16.39 -22.02 34.99
N GLY A 65 17.30 -22.56 34.16
CA GLY A 65 18.72 -22.22 34.15
C GLY A 65 19.25 -21.96 32.74
N ALA A 66 20.46 -21.40 32.65
CA ALA A 66 21.08 -21.12 31.34
C ALA A 66 21.35 -22.42 30.56
N VAL A 67 20.95 -22.45 29.29
CA VAL A 67 21.13 -23.60 28.41
C VAL A 67 22.05 -23.21 27.26
N SER A 68 23.09 -24.00 27.04
CA SER A 68 23.95 -23.94 25.86
C SER A 68 23.91 -25.27 25.15
N ALA A 69 23.52 -25.29 23.87
CA ALA A 69 23.40 -26.53 23.09
C ALA A 69 23.92 -26.37 21.66
N GLY A 70 24.38 -27.47 21.05
CA GLY A 70 24.58 -27.55 19.60
C GLY A 70 23.25 -27.52 18.85
N ASN A 71 22.29 -28.36 19.26
CA ASN A 71 20.90 -28.29 18.82
C ASN A 71 19.97 -28.44 20.04
N LEU A 72 18.77 -27.88 19.94
CA LEU A 72 17.74 -28.00 20.97
C LEU A 72 16.47 -28.60 20.36
N SER A 73 15.94 -29.66 20.97
CA SER A 73 14.65 -30.25 20.62
C SER A 73 13.81 -30.34 21.88
N VAL A 74 12.64 -29.69 21.91
CA VAL A 74 11.72 -29.75 23.05
C VAL A 74 10.33 -30.07 22.55
N THR A 75 9.79 -31.20 23.00
CA THR A 75 8.41 -31.64 22.70
C THR A 75 7.61 -31.76 23.98
N THR A 76 6.39 -31.21 24.01
CA THR A 76 5.47 -31.34 25.13
C THR A 76 4.15 -32.00 24.74
N GLY A 77 3.47 -32.64 25.70
CA GLY A 77 2.12 -33.20 25.56
C GLY A 77 0.99 -32.17 25.67
N ASN A 78 1.12 -31.02 25.02
CA ASN A 78 0.28 -29.81 25.14
C ASN A 78 0.64 -28.84 26.28
N GLY A 79 1.69 -29.14 27.06
CA GLY A 79 2.20 -28.21 28.06
C GLY A 79 2.93 -27.01 27.43
N ALA A 80 2.93 -25.87 28.09
CA ALA A 80 3.69 -24.71 27.62
C ALA A 80 5.21 -24.95 27.71
N ILE A 81 5.98 -24.31 26.82
CA ILE A 81 7.41 -24.04 27.01
C ILE A 81 7.53 -22.63 27.57
N THR A 82 8.10 -22.50 28.76
CA THR A 82 8.32 -21.20 29.43
C THR A 82 9.79 -21.00 29.75
N GLN A 83 10.17 -19.75 29.96
CA GLN A 83 11.55 -19.38 30.22
C GLN A 83 11.62 -18.37 31.37
N ALA A 84 12.45 -18.65 32.37
CA ALA A 84 12.89 -17.67 33.36
C ALA A 84 13.87 -16.66 32.74
N ALA A 85 14.31 -15.63 33.46
CA ALA A 85 15.26 -14.63 32.93
C ALA A 85 16.70 -15.18 32.78
N VAL A 86 16.86 -16.20 31.93
CA VAL A 86 18.10 -16.96 31.66
C VAL A 86 18.30 -17.08 30.16
N ALA A 87 19.55 -17.20 29.71
CA ALA A 87 19.86 -17.35 28.30
C ALA A 87 19.62 -18.78 27.80
N VAL A 88 19.08 -18.91 26.60
CA VAL A 88 19.16 -20.14 25.79
C VAL A 88 20.02 -19.82 24.56
N ALA A 89 21.18 -20.45 24.46
CA ALA A 89 22.11 -20.31 23.35
C ALA A 89 22.18 -21.62 22.56
N VAL A 90 21.83 -21.58 21.28
CA VAL A 90 21.82 -22.75 20.39
C VAL A 90 22.52 -22.39 19.09
N SER A 91 23.64 -23.05 18.79
CA SER A 91 24.45 -22.74 17.60
C SER A 91 23.87 -23.32 16.30
N GLY A 92 23.13 -24.42 16.40
CA GLY A 92 22.41 -25.08 15.32
C GLY A 92 20.90 -24.83 15.39
N THR A 93 20.12 -25.89 15.23
CA THR A 93 18.66 -25.78 15.12
C THR A 93 17.98 -25.93 16.48
N THR A 94 17.03 -25.05 16.74
CA THR A 94 16.06 -25.15 17.84
C THR A 94 14.73 -25.63 17.28
N SER A 95 14.19 -26.74 17.77
CA SER A 95 12.90 -27.30 17.37
C SER A 95 11.99 -27.44 18.58
N LEU A 96 10.88 -26.70 18.58
CA LEU A 96 9.95 -26.60 19.70
C LEU A 96 8.57 -27.05 19.25
N SER A 97 7.96 -28.01 19.95
CA SER A 97 6.64 -28.52 19.63
C SER A 97 5.80 -28.71 20.88
N THR A 98 4.77 -27.90 21.04
CA THR A 98 3.90 -27.90 22.23
C THR A 98 2.46 -28.23 21.93
N GLY A 99 2.10 -28.63 20.71
CA GLY A 99 0.71 -28.81 20.33
C GLY A 99 -0.08 -27.51 20.52
N SER A 100 -1.00 -27.47 21.50
CA SER A 100 -1.75 -26.26 21.86
C SER A 100 -1.10 -25.37 22.92
N GLY A 101 -0.07 -25.84 23.62
CA GLY A 101 0.64 -25.08 24.65
C GLY A 101 1.37 -23.87 24.08
N ALA A 102 1.51 -22.79 24.84
CA ALA A 102 2.28 -21.62 24.40
C ALA A 102 3.80 -21.90 24.42
N ILE A 103 4.55 -21.22 23.56
CA ILE A 103 6.01 -21.19 23.55
C ILE A 103 6.45 -19.77 23.89
N THR A 104 7.16 -19.60 25.00
CA THR A 104 7.68 -18.29 25.43
C THR A 104 9.17 -18.41 25.72
N LEU A 105 9.99 -18.00 24.75
CA LEU A 105 11.44 -17.81 24.88
C LEU A 105 11.76 -16.32 24.68
N SER A 106 11.37 -15.51 25.65
CA SER A 106 11.29 -14.04 25.54
C SER A 106 12.47 -13.28 26.15
N THR A 107 13.52 -13.96 26.60
CA THR A 107 14.68 -13.31 27.23
C THR A 107 15.58 -12.65 26.19
N ALA A 108 16.08 -11.45 26.46
CA ALA A 108 16.86 -10.66 25.50
C ALA A 108 18.24 -11.23 25.16
N THR A 109 18.73 -12.16 25.97
CA THR A 109 20.05 -12.80 25.82
C THR A 109 19.99 -14.16 25.15
N ASN A 110 18.80 -14.59 24.71
CA ASN A 110 18.67 -15.76 23.86
C ASN A 110 19.47 -15.58 22.57
N ASN A 111 20.11 -16.64 22.10
CA ASN A 111 20.94 -16.61 20.90
C ASN A 111 20.70 -17.90 20.12
N PHE A 112 19.82 -17.84 19.14
CA PHE A 112 19.46 -18.92 18.26
C PHE A 112 20.04 -18.69 16.86
N ASN A 113 20.14 -19.75 16.09
CA ASN A 113 20.44 -19.68 14.66
C ASN A 113 19.15 -19.91 13.85
N VAL A 114 18.69 -21.17 13.78
CA VAL A 114 17.43 -21.53 13.13
C VAL A 114 16.40 -21.98 14.17
N VAL A 115 15.17 -21.46 14.12
CA VAL A 115 14.07 -21.89 15.01
C VAL A 115 12.90 -22.46 14.22
N ASN A 116 12.53 -23.71 14.53
CA ASN A 116 11.22 -24.29 14.25
C ASN A 116 10.36 -24.23 15.50
N ALA A 117 9.10 -23.81 15.38
CA ALA A 117 8.20 -23.69 16.52
C ALA A 117 6.76 -24.05 16.13
N THR A 118 6.16 -25.02 16.80
CA THR A 118 4.74 -25.37 16.66
C THR A 118 4.08 -25.29 18.03
N GLY A 119 3.09 -24.41 18.19
CA GLY A 119 2.45 -24.20 19.48
C GLY A 119 1.19 -23.34 19.37
N GLY A 120 0.62 -23.00 20.53
CA GLY A 120 -0.45 -22.00 20.66
C GLY A 120 0.04 -20.59 20.29
N ALA A 121 0.22 -19.73 21.29
CA ALA A 121 0.97 -18.50 21.11
C ALA A 121 2.48 -18.80 21.08
N VAL A 122 3.22 -18.15 20.18
CA VAL A 122 4.68 -18.30 20.06
C VAL A 122 5.33 -16.93 20.23
N ALA A 123 6.16 -16.79 21.26
CA ALA A 123 6.94 -15.59 21.54
C ALA A 123 8.44 -15.94 21.54
N LEU A 124 9.17 -15.40 20.57
CA LEU A 124 10.60 -15.60 20.39
C LEU A 124 11.31 -14.26 20.53
N ARG A 125 12.38 -14.25 21.34
CA ARG A 125 13.31 -13.15 21.41
C ARG A 125 14.72 -13.63 21.12
N ASP A 126 15.47 -12.88 20.34
CA ASP A 126 16.87 -13.17 19.99
C ASP A 126 17.77 -11.94 20.15
N ALA A 127 19.01 -12.16 20.61
CA ALA A 127 20.03 -11.14 20.80
C ALA A 127 20.70 -10.70 19.49
N ASN A 128 20.56 -11.49 18.42
CA ASN A 128 21.21 -11.31 17.13
C ASN A 128 20.18 -11.43 15.99
N ALA A 129 20.64 -11.82 14.80
CA ALA A 129 19.78 -12.19 13.68
C ALA A 129 19.17 -13.58 13.91
N LEU A 130 17.94 -13.77 13.44
CA LEU A 130 17.19 -15.02 13.59
C LEU A 130 16.74 -15.53 12.23
N VAL A 131 16.95 -16.83 11.98
CA VAL A 131 16.35 -17.53 10.84
C VAL A 131 15.13 -18.31 11.32
N LEU A 132 13.97 -18.01 10.77
CA LEU A 132 12.76 -18.81 11.01
C LEU A 132 12.75 -20.01 10.06
N GLY A 133 12.63 -21.21 10.64
CA GLY A 133 12.33 -22.44 9.93
C GLY A 133 10.83 -22.61 9.72
N ASN A 134 10.30 -23.78 10.06
CA ASN A 134 8.85 -24.01 10.12
C ASN A 134 8.28 -23.45 11.43
N VAL A 135 7.44 -22.43 11.33
CA VAL A 135 6.76 -21.83 12.47
C VAL A 135 5.25 -21.90 12.26
N ALA A 136 4.55 -22.49 13.21
CA ALA A 136 3.10 -22.63 13.21
C ALA A 136 2.55 -22.25 14.59
N ALA A 137 2.08 -21.01 14.72
CA ALA A 137 1.37 -20.53 15.89
C ALA A 137 -0.15 -20.64 15.66
N THR A 138 -0.85 -21.42 16.48
CA THR A 138 -2.33 -21.44 16.47
C THR A 138 -2.94 -20.29 17.27
N GLY A 139 -2.11 -19.34 17.72
CA GLY A 139 -2.47 -18.05 18.28
C GLY A 139 -1.57 -16.94 17.70
N ALA A 140 -1.18 -15.97 18.53
CA ALA A 140 -0.27 -14.91 18.12
C ALA A 140 1.17 -15.41 17.93
N LEU A 141 1.86 -14.86 16.94
CA LEU A 141 3.31 -15.00 16.77
C LEU A 141 3.96 -13.66 17.12
N THR A 142 4.88 -13.62 18.08
CA THR A 142 5.68 -12.43 18.40
C THR A 142 7.15 -12.77 18.22
N VAL A 143 7.84 -12.02 17.36
CA VAL A 143 9.27 -12.17 17.13
C VAL A 143 9.95 -10.84 17.41
N THR A 144 10.88 -10.81 18.36
CA THR A 144 11.71 -9.64 18.66
C THR A 144 13.18 -9.99 18.52
N THR A 145 13.93 -9.23 17.72
CA THR A 145 15.35 -9.47 17.50
C THR A 145 16.13 -8.17 17.60
N ALA A 146 17.43 -8.25 17.91
CA ALA A 146 18.34 -7.12 17.77
C ALA A 146 19.12 -7.16 16.43
N GLY A 147 18.92 -8.19 15.61
CA GLY A 147 19.39 -8.31 14.23
C GLY A 147 18.26 -8.58 13.24
N ALA A 148 18.62 -8.88 11.99
CA ALA A 148 17.65 -9.19 10.93
C ALA A 148 16.87 -10.48 11.21
N VAL A 149 15.62 -10.53 10.73
CA VAL A 149 14.83 -11.77 10.67
C VAL A 149 14.76 -12.21 9.22
N THR A 150 15.18 -13.45 8.97
CA THR A 150 15.09 -14.10 7.66
C THR A 150 14.37 -15.43 7.77
N GLN A 151 14.09 -16.04 6.63
CA GLN A 151 13.41 -17.33 6.56
C GLN A 151 14.29 -18.37 5.87
N ALA A 152 14.30 -19.59 6.39
CA ALA A 152 14.94 -20.72 5.72
C ALA A 152 14.18 -21.07 4.42
N ALA A 153 14.88 -21.56 3.40
CA ALA A 153 14.23 -21.95 2.15
C ALA A 153 13.23 -23.11 2.36
N ASN A 154 12.13 -23.11 1.61
CA ASN A 154 11.10 -24.16 1.63
C ASN A 154 10.45 -24.41 3.00
N THR A 155 10.37 -23.38 3.85
CA THR A 155 9.63 -23.44 5.12
C THR A 155 8.42 -22.52 5.11
N THR A 156 7.54 -22.68 6.09
CA THR A 156 6.36 -21.83 6.28
C THR A 156 6.38 -21.14 7.63
N VAL A 157 6.03 -19.86 7.66
CA VAL A 157 5.70 -19.14 8.89
C VAL A 157 4.20 -18.83 8.87
N SER A 158 3.46 -19.35 9.86
CA SER A 158 2.02 -19.12 9.97
C SER A 158 1.60 -18.74 11.39
N ALA A 159 0.61 -17.87 11.47
CA ALA A 159 -0.07 -17.48 12.71
C ALA A 159 -1.57 -17.35 12.43
N THR A 160 -2.42 -17.87 13.30
CA THR A 160 -3.88 -17.63 13.22
C THR A 160 -4.29 -16.37 13.98
N GLY A 161 -3.50 -15.95 14.96
CA GLY A 161 -3.54 -14.61 15.55
C GLY A 161 -2.60 -13.64 14.83
N THR A 162 -2.43 -12.43 15.36
CA THR A 162 -1.51 -11.45 14.77
C THR A 162 -0.06 -11.91 14.83
N ALA A 163 0.64 -11.85 13.71
CA ALA A 163 2.10 -11.96 13.64
C ALA A 163 2.73 -10.57 13.85
N THR A 164 3.44 -10.40 14.97
CA THR A 164 4.10 -9.16 15.36
C THR A 164 5.62 -9.29 15.27
N PHE A 165 6.26 -8.40 14.52
CA PHE A 165 7.71 -8.37 14.33
C PHE A 165 8.31 -7.05 14.84
N ASN A 166 9.32 -7.16 15.70
CA ASN A 166 10.13 -6.04 16.18
C ASN A 166 11.60 -6.35 15.95
N VAL A 167 12.14 -5.95 14.79
CA VAL A 167 13.52 -6.25 14.38
C VAL A 167 14.45 -5.05 14.52
N GLY A 168 13.89 -3.86 14.77
CA GLY A 168 14.63 -2.60 14.91
C GLY A 168 14.84 -1.88 13.57
N ALA A 169 14.84 -0.55 13.59
CA ALA A 169 14.92 0.31 12.40
C ALA A 169 16.23 0.20 11.60
N GLY A 170 17.25 -0.50 12.13
CA GLY A 170 18.50 -0.79 11.43
C GLY A 170 18.53 -2.14 10.70
N ASN A 171 17.55 -3.02 10.94
CA ASN A 171 17.59 -4.41 10.52
C ASN A 171 16.42 -4.77 9.59
N ASN A 172 16.61 -5.74 8.72
CA ASN A 172 15.61 -6.17 7.77
C ASN A 172 14.73 -7.31 8.29
N LEU A 173 13.51 -7.39 7.78
CA LEU A 173 12.59 -8.52 7.92
C LEU A 173 12.33 -9.11 6.53
N THR A 174 12.64 -10.39 6.33
CA THR A 174 12.47 -11.07 5.04
C THR A 174 11.80 -12.42 5.26
N LEU A 175 10.50 -12.49 4.95
CA LEU A 175 9.68 -13.69 4.97
C LEU A 175 9.05 -13.86 3.58
N ASP A 176 9.84 -14.34 2.62
CA ASP A 176 9.55 -14.32 1.18
C ASP A 176 9.11 -15.67 0.61
N ASN A 177 8.98 -16.71 1.44
CA ASN A 177 8.47 -18.00 0.99
C ASN A 177 6.97 -17.94 0.66
N VAL A 178 6.58 -18.69 -0.37
CA VAL A 178 5.21 -18.69 -0.90
C VAL A 178 4.15 -19.26 0.05
N GLY A 179 4.56 -20.10 1.01
CA GLY A 179 3.67 -20.83 1.91
C GLY A 179 3.41 -20.16 3.26
N ASN A 180 3.86 -18.92 3.46
CA ASN A 180 3.57 -18.17 4.68
C ASN A 180 2.07 -17.85 4.81
N ASN A 181 1.59 -17.77 6.05
CA ASN A 181 0.16 -17.55 6.36
C ASN A 181 -0.05 -16.84 7.70
N PHE A 182 0.05 -15.51 7.73
CA PHE A 182 -0.08 -14.66 8.91
C PHE A 182 -1.52 -14.20 9.17
N GLY A 183 -2.30 -14.00 8.11
CA GLY A 183 -3.56 -13.24 8.16
C GLY A 183 -3.31 -11.79 8.58
N ASN A 184 -3.19 -11.55 9.90
CA ASN A 184 -2.88 -10.24 10.47
C ASN A 184 -1.37 -10.08 10.72
N VAL A 185 -0.80 -8.93 10.34
CA VAL A 185 0.60 -8.59 10.59
C VAL A 185 0.75 -7.19 11.22
N ALA A 186 1.68 -7.08 12.16
CA ALA A 186 2.18 -5.81 12.71
C ALA A 186 3.72 -5.79 12.65
N ILE A 187 4.29 -4.74 12.08
CA ILE A 187 5.75 -4.52 12.07
C ILE A 187 6.05 -3.38 13.03
N THR A 188 6.32 -3.66 14.30
CA THR A 188 6.59 -2.60 15.29
C THR A 188 7.72 -1.68 14.81
N THR A 189 8.82 -2.26 14.30
CA THR A 189 9.87 -1.51 13.61
C THR A 189 10.76 -2.46 12.79
N ALA A 190 11.12 -2.03 11.59
CA ALA A 190 12.10 -2.66 10.69
C ALA A 190 12.72 -1.61 9.75
N ASN A 191 13.85 -1.93 9.13
CA ASN A 191 14.42 -1.19 8.00
C ASN A 191 13.71 -1.57 6.69
N ASN A 192 14.16 -2.63 6.01
CA ASN A 192 13.46 -3.15 4.84
C ASN A 192 12.60 -4.35 5.25
N VAL A 193 11.41 -4.43 4.65
CA VAL A 193 10.45 -5.50 4.88
C VAL A 193 10.08 -6.14 3.56
N VAL A 194 10.20 -7.47 3.50
CA VAL A 194 9.63 -8.30 2.43
C VAL A 194 8.73 -9.32 3.08
N LEU A 195 7.44 -9.27 2.73
CA LEU A 195 6.44 -10.26 3.14
C LEU A 195 5.83 -10.88 1.89
N ARG A 196 5.89 -12.21 1.81
CA ARG A 196 5.09 -12.99 0.90
C ARG A 196 4.07 -13.77 1.73
N GLU A 197 2.80 -13.68 1.35
CA GLU A 197 1.66 -14.27 2.03
C GLU A 197 0.87 -15.11 1.02
N GLY A 198 0.52 -16.34 1.39
CA GLY A 198 -0.22 -17.27 0.51
C GLY A 198 -1.70 -16.90 0.37
N ASN A 199 -2.28 -16.21 1.36
CA ASN A 199 -3.69 -15.83 1.42
C ASN A 199 -3.85 -14.30 1.45
N ALA A 200 -4.91 -13.81 2.09
CA ALA A 200 -5.08 -12.38 2.37
C ALA A 200 -4.16 -11.92 3.50
N LEU A 201 -3.67 -10.68 3.40
CA LEU A 201 -2.86 -10.03 4.43
C LEU A 201 -3.58 -8.80 4.95
N ALA A 202 -3.60 -8.60 6.25
CA ALA A 202 -4.10 -7.39 6.89
C ALA A 202 -3.05 -6.76 7.80
N PHE A 203 -2.75 -5.48 7.60
CA PHE A 203 -1.96 -4.71 8.56
C PHE A 203 -2.82 -4.38 9.78
N ALA A 204 -2.61 -5.08 10.90
CA ALA A 204 -3.47 -5.03 12.08
C ALA A 204 -2.70 -5.38 13.36
N GLY A 205 -3.23 -4.97 14.51
CA GLY A 205 -2.63 -5.27 15.83
C GLY A 205 -1.55 -4.28 16.28
N GLY A 206 -1.41 -3.16 15.59
CA GLY A 206 -0.47 -2.08 15.93
C GLY A 206 0.02 -1.34 14.69
N THR A 207 0.67 -0.19 14.90
CA THR A 207 1.32 0.56 13.82
C THR A 207 2.44 -0.28 13.19
N SER A 208 2.46 -0.34 11.86
CA SER A 208 3.57 -0.93 11.11
C SER A 208 4.55 0.15 10.67
N THR A 209 5.76 0.16 11.26
CA THR A 209 6.79 1.16 11.01
C THR A 209 7.97 0.56 10.24
N VAL A 210 8.24 1.10 9.06
CA VAL A 210 9.29 0.64 8.14
C VAL A 210 10.14 1.85 7.73
N SER A 211 11.42 1.87 8.12
CA SER A 211 12.32 3.01 7.81
C SER A 211 12.95 2.93 6.42
N GLY A 212 12.84 1.79 5.73
CA GLY A 212 13.30 1.57 4.37
C GLY A 212 12.15 1.15 3.44
N ASN A 213 12.41 0.17 2.58
CA ASN A 213 11.41 -0.33 1.61
C ASN A 213 10.44 -1.33 2.26
N LEU A 214 9.18 -1.27 1.84
CA LEU A 214 8.13 -2.23 2.23
C LEU A 214 7.61 -2.94 1.00
N THR A 215 7.89 -4.24 0.86
CA THR A 215 7.34 -5.07 -0.22
C THR A 215 6.41 -6.12 0.36
N VAL A 216 5.17 -6.15 -0.14
CA VAL A 216 4.16 -7.13 0.24
C VAL A 216 3.57 -7.76 -0.99
N VAL A 217 3.61 -9.09 -1.05
CA VAL A 217 2.93 -9.90 -2.07
C VAL A 217 1.96 -10.83 -1.36
N ALA A 218 0.68 -10.76 -1.67
CA ALA A 218 -0.36 -11.59 -1.08
C ALA A 218 -1.11 -12.39 -2.16
N GLY A 219 -1.45 -13.64 -1.86
CA GLY A 219 -2.33 -14.46 -2.71
C GLY A 219 -3.80 -14.06 -2.65
N GLY A 220 -4.17 -13.22 -1.68
CA GLY A 220 -5.49 -12.63 -1.47
C GLY A 220 -5.43 -11.10 -1.36
N ALA A 221 -6.51 -10.50 -0.84
CA ALA A 221 -6.58 -9.05 -0.65
C ALA A 221 -5.52 -8.55 0.36
N ILE A 222 -5.01 -7.34 0.13
CA ILE A 222 -4.17 -6.62 1.11
C ILE A 222 -5.05 -5.55 1.76
N THR A 223 -5.28 -5.67 3.06
CA THR A 223 -6.16 -4.78 3.81
C THR A 223 -5.46 -4.17 5.01
N GLN A 224 -6.18 -3.31 5.74
CA GLN A 224 -5.61 -2.59 6.85
C GLN A 224 -6.66 -2.25 7.92
N ALA A 225 -6.29 -2.46 9.18
CA ALA A 225 -6.97 -1.95 10.35
C ALA A 225 -6.10 -0.97 11.16
N SER A 226 -4.77 -1.02 11.03
CA SER A 226 -3.81 -0.19 11.77
C SER A 226 -2.87 0.56 10.84
N GLN A 227 -2.42 1.76 11.24
CA GLN A 227 -1.55 2.65 10.46
C GLN A 227 -0.29 1.97 9.89
N ILE A 228 0.10 2.35 8.68
CA ILE A 228 1.43 2.06 8.10
C ILE A 228 2.24 3.35 8.02
N VAL A 229 3.48 3.31 8.49
CA VAL A 229 4.46 4.39 8.40
C VAL A 229 5.68 3.87 7.64
N ALA A 230 5.79 4.25 6.36
CA ALA A 230 6.85 3.85 5.44
C ALA A 230 7.25 5.03 4.53
N SER A 231 7.64 6.14 5.17
CA SER A 231 7.80 7.45 4.51
C SER A 231 9.14 7.66 3.79
N ALA A 232 10.19 6.91 4.14
CA ALA A 232 11.52 7.12 3.60
C ALA A 232 11.85 6.27 2.36
N GLY A 233 11.21 5.10 2.21
CA GLY A 233 11.45 4.17 1.11
C GLY A 233 10.30 4.05 0.12
N VAL A 234 10.39 3.01 -0.71
CA VAL A 234 9.33 2.61 -1.65
C VAL A 234 8.49 1.52 -1.02
N SER A 235 7.18 1.75 -0.95
CA SER A 235 6.19 0.73 -0.61
C SER A 235 5.64 0.10 -1.89
N ARG A 236 5.68 -1.23 -2.00
CA ARG A 236 5.08 -2.00 -3.09
C ARG A 236 4.12 -3.04 -2.55
N PHE A 237 2.87 -2.95 -2.98
CA PHE A 237 1.81 -3.89 -2.62
C PHE A 237 1.33 -4.63 -3.87
N ASP A 238 1.30 -5.96 -3.82
CA ASP A 238 0.83 -6.80 -4.91
C ASP A 238 -0.16 -7.83 -4.38
N ALA A 239 -1.44 -7.64 -4.71
CA ALA A 239 -2.54 -8.54 -4.36
C ALA A 239 -2.98 -9.39 -5.57
N GLY A 240 -2.23 -9.34 -6.69
CA GLY A 240 -2.60 -9.97 -7.94
C GLY A 240 -3.96 -9.47 -8.45
N THR A 241 -4.94 -10.36 -8.52
CA THR A 241 -6.32 -10.07 -8.96
C THR A 241 -7.24 -9.67 -7.81
N ASN A 242 -6.73 -9.47 -6.60
CA ASN A 242 -7.51 -9.12 -5.43
C ASN A 242 -7.38 -7.63 -5.09
N ASP A 243 -8.23 -7.14 -4.19
CA ASP A 243 -8.25 -5.74 -3.81
C ASP A 243 -7.10 -5.36 -2.86
N ILE A 244 -6.68 -4.10 -2.97
CA ILE A 244 -5.81 -3.42 -2.01
C ILE A 244 -6.61 -2.31 -1.34
N VAL A 245 -6.76 -2.39 -0.01
CA VAL A 245 -7.51 -1.42 0.81
C VAL A 245 -6.64 -0.93 1.97
N LEU A 246 -5.94 0.18 1.74
CA LEU A 246 -5.05 0.84 2.69
C LEU A 246 -5.57 2.25 3.01
N THR A 247 -6.75 2.31 3.61
CA THR A 247 -7.56 3.54 3.74
C THR A 247 -7.48 4.21 5.11
N ASN A 248 -6.56 3.77 5.97
CA ASN A 248 -6.33 4.43 7.26
C ASN A 248 -5.81 5.87 7.05
N ALA A 249 -6.47 6.85 7.69
CA ALA A 249 -6.15 8.27 7.52
C ALA A 249 -4.75 8.68 8.02
N ALA A 250 -4.15 7.87 8.89
CA ALA A 250 -2.85 8.12 9.47
C ALA A 250 -1.70 7.53 8.63
N ASN A 251 -2.00 6.79 7.56
CA ASN A 251 -0.97 6.25 6.68
C ASN A 251 0.03 7.32 6.22
N ASN A 252 1.30 6.95 6.18
CA ASN A 252 2.37 7.85 5.79
C ASN A 252 3.37 7.08 4.92
N PHE A 253 3.19 7.18 3.62
CA PHE A 253 4.02 6.57 2.58
C PHE A 253 4.94 7.63 1.95
N GLY A 254 6.12 7.20 1.51
CA GLY A 254 6.97 8.00 0.64
C GLY A 254 6.53 7.80 -0.81
N THR A 255 7.19 6.86 -1.49
CA THR A 255 6.72 6.37 -2.80
C THR A 255 5.85 5.13 -2.62
N VAL A 256 4.72 5.06 -3.31
CA VAL A 256 3.81 3.89 -3.27
C VAL A 256 3.52 3.34 -4.66
N GLY A 257 3.71 2.03 -4.82
CA GLY A 257 3.24 1.25 -5.95
C GLY A 257 2.26 0.17 -5.51
N ALA A 258 1.28 -0.13 -6.34
CA ALA A 258 0.20 -1.06 -6.02
C ALA A 258 -0.26 -1.84 -7.26
N SER A 259 -0.55 -3.13 -7.11
CA SER A 259 -1.12 -3.98 -8.16
C SER A 259 -2.28 -4.79 -7.57
N GLY A 260 -3.49 -4.57 -8.05
CA GLY A 260 -4.69 -5.22 -7.54
C GLY A 260 -5.90 -5.06 -8.47
N ALA A 261 -7.03 -5.69 -8.11
CA ALA A 261 -8.30 -5.45 -8.78
C ALA A 261 -8.76 -4.02 -8.54
N ASN A 262 -9.24 -3.71 -7.33
CA ASN A 262 -9.44 -2.33 -6.89
C ASN A 262 -8.29 -1.91 -5.99
N VAL A 263 -7.83 -0.67 -6.15
CA VAL A 263 -6.76 -0.09 -5.34
C VAL A 263 -7.30 1.13 -4.62
N SER A 264 -7.39 1.08 -3.29
CA SER A 264 -7.79 2.19 -2.43
C SER A 264 -6.66 2.56 -1.49
N LEU A 265 -6.09 3.74 -1.70
CA LEU A 265 -4.96 4.26 -0.93
C LEU A 265 -5.37 5.55 -0.22
N ARG A 266 -4.96 5.67 1.03
CA ARG A 266 -5.03 6.93 1.78
C ARG A 266 -3.67 7.27 2.36
N ASP A 267 -3.32 8.54 2.32
CA ASP A 267 -2.11 9.09 2.92
C ASP A 267 -2.41 10.37 3.72
N THR A 268 -1.64 10.61 4.78
CA THR A 268 -1.77 11.77 5.66
C THR A 268 -1.06 13.02 5.14
N ASN A 269 -0.13 12.89 4.19
CA ASN A 269 0.64 14.00 3.65
C ASN A 269 0.82 13.88 2.12
N ALA A 270 1.98 14.27 1.60
CA ALA A 270 2.30 14.18 0.19
C ALA A 270 2.70 12.75 -0.16
N VAL A 271 2.36 12.29 -1.37
CA VAL A 271 2.73 10.95 -1.83
C VAL A 271 3.30 11.00 -3.24
N VAL A 272 4.29 10.17 -3.50
CA VAL A 272 4.80 9.90 -4.85
C VAL A 272 4.19 8.58 -5.33
N LEU A 273 3.47 8.57 -6.45
CA LEU A 273 3.02 7.34 -7.06
C LEU A 273 4.15 6.72 -7.89
N GLY A 274 4.47 5.47 -7.60
CA GLY A 274 5.29 4.60 -8.43
C GLY A 274 4.44 3.94 -9.53
N ASN A 275 4.69 2.64 -9.79
CA ASN A 275 3.82 1.85 -10.65
C ASN A 275 2.54 1.47 -9.88
N VAL A 276 1.40 1.96 -10.36
CA VAL A 276 0.07 1.61 -9.85
C VAL A 276 -0.74 1.00 -10.99
N ALA A 277 -1.26 -0.20 -10.77
CA ALA A 277 -2.10 -0.91 -11.72
C ALA A 277 -3.36 -1.41 -11.01
N ALA A 278 -4.50 -0.77 -11.29
CA ALA A 278 -5.81 -1.22 -10.87
C ALA A 278 -6.56 -1.80 -12.08
N THR A 279 -6.88 -3.10 -12.07
CA THR A 279 -7.70 -3.70 -13.14
C THR A 279 -9.18 -3.33 -13.02
N GLY A 280 -9.56 -2.68 -11.92
CA GLY A 280 -10.85 -2.06 -11.64
C GLY A 280 -10.64 -0.60 -11.23
N ALA A 281 -11.22 -0.17 -10.11
CA ALA A 281 -11.16 1.22 -9.67
C ALA A 281 -9.84 1.56 -8.94
N LEU A 282 -9.36 2.79 -9.13
CA LEU A 282 -8.31 3.40 -8.32
C LEU A 282 -8.93 4.52 -7.50
N THR A 283 -8.74 4.52 -6.19
CA THR A 283 -9.11 5.64 -5.30
C THR A 283 -7.88 6.06 -4.50
N LEU A 284 -7.51 7.33 -4.60
CA LEU A 284 -6.44 7.94 -3.82
C LEU A 284 -6.97 9.15 -3.04
N THR A 285 -6.79 9.14 -1.73
CA THR A 285 -7.05 10.30 -0.87
C THR A 285 -5.80 10.71 -0.12
N THR A 286 -5.37 11.96 -0.24
CA THR A 286 -4.21 12.51 0.47
C THR A 286 -4.56 13.88 1.06
N ALA A 287 -3.78 14.34 2.05
CA ALA A 287 -3.87 15.72 2.53
C ALA A 287 -2.73 16.62 2.03
N GLY A 288 -1.85 16.10 1.17
CA GLY A 288 -0.75 16.81 0.54
C GLY A 288 -0.69 16.62 -0.97
N VAL A 289 0.38 17.09 -1.59
CA VAL A 289 0.60 16.97 -3.04
C VAL A 289 0.72 15.51 -3.48
N VAL A 290 0.20 15.20 -4.65
CA VAL A 290 0.43 13.94 -5.35
C VAL A 290 1.35 14.22 -6.52
N THR A 291 2.46 13.50 -6.57
CA THR A 291 3.38 13.50 -7.71
C THR A 291 3.58 12.08 -8.22
N GLN A 292 4.27 11.93 -9.33
CA GLN A 292 4.56 10.65 -9.94
C GLN A 292 6.07 10.48 -10.12
N ALA A 293 6.58 9.29 -9.79
CA ALA A 293 7.97 8.93 -10.05
C ALA A 293 8.23 8.87 -11.57
N ALA A 294 9.44 9.18 -12.00
CA ALA A 294 9.79 9.10 -13.43
C ALA A 294 9.73 7.65 -13.93
N ASN A 295 9.37 7.46 -15.20
CA ASN A 295 9.31 6.15 -15.88
C ASN A 295 8.37 5.13 -15.19
N THR A 296 7.31 5.59 -14.55
CA THR A 296 6.26 4.73 -13.98
C THR A 296 4.92 4.97 -14.66
N THR A 297 3.99 4.05 -14.46
CA THR A 297 2.62 4.14 -14.98
C THR A 297 1.61 4.11 -13.84
N VAL A 298 0.56 4.91 -13.95
CA VAL A 298 -0.64 4.79 -13.12
C VAL A 298 -1.78 4.42 -14.05
N THR A 299 -2.35 3.23 -13.86
CA THR A 299 -3.44 2.72 -14.68
C THR A 299 -4.66 2.34 -13.85
N ALA A 300 -5.85 2.63 -14.39
CA ALA A 300 -7.12 2.24 -13.82
C ALA A 300 -8.10 1.93 -14.95
N ALA A 301 -8.46 0.64 -15.11
CA ALA A 301 -9.43 0.24 -16.13
C ALA A 301 -10.87 0.64 -15.74
N GLY A 302 -11.15 0.78 -14.45
CA GLY A 302 -12.37 1.40 -13.90
C GLY A 302 -12.19 2.90 -13.65
N GLN A 303 -13.01 3.45 -12.74
CA GLN A 303 -12.88 4.87 -12.37
C GLN A 303 -11.61 5.11 -11.53
N ALA A 304 -10.82 6.12 -11.93
CA ALA A 304 -9.78 6.72 -11.12
C ALA A 304 -10.33 7.94 -10.36
N THR A 305 -10.42 7.84 -9.04
CA THR A 305 -10.82 8.90 -8.13
C THR A 305 -9.60 9.46 -7.40
N PHE A 306 -9.43 10.79 -7.45
CA PHE A 306 -8.38 11.49 -6.70
C PHE A 306 -8.97 12.56 -5.78
N ASN A 307 -8.48 12.64 -4.55
CA ASN A 307 -8.80 13.70 -3.60
C ASN A 307 -7.53 14.11 -2.85
N THR A 308 -6.96 15.25 -3.19
CA THR A 308 -5.75 15.81 -2.56
C THR A 308 -6.08 17.01 -1.66
N GLY A 309 -7.37 17.30 -1.47
CA GLY A 309 -7.84 18.53 -0.83
C GLY A 309 -7.39 19.76 -1.61
N THR A 310 -6.43 20.50 -1.05
CA THR A 310 -5.82 21.68 -1.69
C THR A 310 -4.46 21.37 -2.34
N GLY A 311 -3.92 20.17 -2.13
CA GLY A 311 -2.64 19.74 -2.71
C GLY A 311 -2.72 19.60 -4.23
N ALA A 312 -1.63 19.88 -4.93
CA ALA A 312 -1.55 19.65 -6.37
C ALA A 312 -1.61 18.15 -6.71
N LEU A 313 -2.14 17.81 -7.89
CA LEU A 313 -2.17 16.47 -8.46
C LEU A 313 -1.38 16.47 -9.77
N THR A 314 -0.25 15.78 -9.83
CA THR A 314 0.60 15.72 -11.04
C THR A 314 0.87 14.27 -11.44
N LEU A 315 0.18 13.82 -12.49
CA LEU A 315 0.37 12.51 -13.14
C LEU A 315 0.80 12.76 -14.59
N ALA A 316 2.10 13.00 -14.78
CA ALA A 316 2.64 13.60 -16.01
C ALA A 316 3.31 12.59 -16.96
N ASN A 317 3.42 11.31 -16.59
CA ASN A 317 4.09 10.32 -17.43
C ASN A 317 3.21 9.88 -18.61
N ASP A 318 3.85 9.57 -19.74
CA ASP A 318 3.17 9.16 -20.99
C ASP A 318 2.41 7.84 -20.88
N GLY A 319 2.83 6.94 -19.98
CA GLY A 319 2.23 5.61 -19.83
C GLY A 319 1.06 5.54 -18.86
N ASN A 320 0.56 6.67 -18.38
CA ASN A 320 -0.67 6.71 -17.58
C ASN A 320 -1.88 6.34 -18.46
N ASP A 321 -2.82 5.59 -17.90
CA ASP A 321 -3.97 5.09 -18.67
C ASP A 321 -5.21 5.01 -17.78
N PHE A 322 -6.12 5.95 -17.96
CA PHE A 322 -7.36 6.08 -17.21
C PHE A 322 -8.55 5.97 -18.16
N GLY A 323 -9.55 5.17 -17.81
CA GLY A 323 -10.85 5.23 -18.49
C GLY A 323 -11.63 6.48 -18.06
N VAL A 324 -12.17 6.43 -16.84
CA VAL A 324 -12.95 7.53 -16.25
C VAL A 324 -12.16 8.15 -15.11
N VAL A 325 -12.02 9.47 -15.10
CA VAL A 325 -11.35 10.23 -14.05
C VAL A 325 -12.37 11.09 -13.30
N ARG A 326 -12.23 11.11 -11.97
CA ARG A 326 -12.91 12.04 -11.07
C ARG A 326 -11.90 12.67 -10.11
N VAL A 327 -11.78 13.98 -10.14
CA VAL A 327 -11.02 14.73 -9.12
C VAL A 327 -12.01 15.34 -8.13
N VAL A 328 -12.13 14.76 -6.94
CA VAL A 328 -13.09 15.21 -5.93
C VAL A 328 -12.75 16.63 -5.44
N ALA A 329 -11.47 16.85 -5.18
CA ALA A 329 -10.88 18.13 -4.84
C ALA A 329 -9.37 18.04 -5.06
N ALA A 330 -8.81 19.03 -5.73
CA ALA A 330 -7.36 19.23 -5.83
C ALA A 330 -7.02 20.71 -5.99
N GLY A 331 -5.75 21.04 -5.72
CA GLY A 331 -5.09 22.26 -6.18
C GLY A 331 -4.84 22.22 -7.69
N ALA A 332 -3.69 22.73 -8.15
CA ALA A 332 -3.30 22.59 -9.55
C ALA A 332 -3.24 21.11 -9.96
N THR A 333 -3.83 20.78 -11.10
CA THR A 333 -3.98 19.39 -11.57
C THR A 333 -3.39 19.25 -12.97
N SER A 334 -2.47 18.30 -13.15
CA SER A 334 -1.92 17.89 -14.43
C SER A 334 -2.15 16.39 -14.62
N LEU A 335 -2.88 16.06 -15.68
CA LEU A 335 -3.19 14.69 -16.09
C LEU A 335 -2.64 14.48 -17.48
N ARG A 336 -1.79 13.46 -17.63
CA ARG A 336 -1.42 12.90 -18.92
C ARG A 336 -2.04 11.51 -19.04
N ASP A 337 -2.60 11.21 -20.20
CA ASP A 337 -3.22 9.92 -20.51
C ASP A 337 -2.73 9.40 -21.88
N ALA A 338 -2.48 8.10 -21.96
CA ALA A 338 -2.05 7.42 -23.18
C ALA A 338 -3.20 7.25 -24.19
N ASN A 339 -4.44 7.26 -23.70
CA ASN A 339 -5.67 6.98 -24.45
C ASN A 339 -6.66 8.14 -24.29
N ALA A 340 -7.94 7.85 -24.58
CA ALA A 340 -9.02 8.79 -24.36
C ALA A 340 -9.31 8.92 -22.86
N LEU A 341 -9.52 10.15 -22.40
CA LEU A 341 -9.82 10.45 -20.99
C LEU A 341 -11.25 10.98 -20.87
N GLU A 342 -12.05 10.36 -20.00
CA GLU A 342 -13.39 10.85 -19.67
C GLU A 342 -13.42 11.46 -18.26
N PHE A 343 -13.88 12.71 -18.12
CA PHE A 343 -14.29 13.22 -16.81
C PHE A 343 -15.69 12.71 -16.45
N GLY A 344 -15.78 11.84 -15.43
CA GLY A 344 -17.04 11.13 -15.19
C GLY A 344 -17.21 10.49 -13.82
N GLY A 345 -18.39 9.92 -13.62
CA GLY A 345 -18.83 9.28 -12.37
C GLY A 345 -18.81 10.19 -11.14
N GLY A 346 -19.05 11.50 -11.35
CA GLY A 346 -19.14 12.54 -10.33
C GLY A 346 -18.45 13.83 -10.77
N ALA A 347 -18.82 14.96 -10.14
CA ALA A 347 -18.22 16.25 -10.45
C ALA A 347 -16.70 16.26 -10.20
N THR A 348 -15.96 16.87 -11.13
CA THR A 348 -14.53 17.15 -11.00
C THR A 348 -14.34 18.59 -10.51
N SER A 349 -13.55 18.79 -9.46
CA SER A 349 -13.31 20.09 -8.83
C SER A 349 -11.82 20.36 -8.64
N VAL A 350 -11.33 21.39 -9.33
CA VAL A 350 -9.93 21.82 -9.33
C VAL A 350 -9.86 23.29 -8.92
N THR A 351 -9.13 23.59 -7.84
CA THR A 351 -8.98 24.96 -7.31
C THR A 351 -7.80 25.72 -7.91
N GLY A 352 -6.98 25.05 -8.74
CA GLY A 352 -5.87 25.64 -9.48
C GLY A 352 -6.03 25.52 -10.99
N ALA A 353 -4.92 25.63 -11.71
CA ALA A 353 -4.87 25.31 -13.14
C ALA A 353 -5.16 23.83 -13.37
N LEU A 354 -5.88 23.51 -14.44
CA LEU A 354 -6.12 22.15 -14.92
C LEU A 354 -5.37 21.98 -16.24
N THR A 355 -4.48 21.02 -16.35
CA THR A 355 -3.81 20.67 -17.60
C THR A 355 -4.10 19.22 -17.95
N VAL A 356 -4.66 18.98 -19.13
CA VAL A 356 -4.96 17.64 -19.62
C VAL A 356 -4.23 17.42 -20.94
N THR A 357 -3.42 16.37 -21.00
CA THR A 357 -2.73 15.94 -22.22
C THR A 357 -3.11 14.52 -22.56
N THR A 358 -3.43 14.24 -23.81
CA THR A 358 -3.64 12.88 -24.30
C THR A 358 -2.72 12.60 -25.49
N ALA A 359 -2.46 11.33 -25.80
CA ALA A 359 -1.69 10.95 -26.98
C ALA A 359 -2.57 10.90 -28.24
N ASN A 360 -3.00 12.08 -28.72
CA ASN A 360 -3.86 12.22 -29.91
C ASN A 360 -5.28 11.62 -29.75
N ALA A 361 -5.78 11.55 -28.53
CA ALA A 361 -7.04 10.91 -28.20
C ALA A 361 -8.05 11.89 -27.57
N THR A 362 -9.34 11.55 -27.64
CA THR A 362 -10.41 12.45 -27.20
C THR A 362 -10.44 12.63 -25.68
N VAL A 363 -10.72 13.86 -25.26
CA VAL A 363 -11.20 14.18 -23.91
C VAL A 363 -12.70 14.39 -23.95
N SER A 364 -13.44 13.63 -23.15
CA SER A 364 -14.89 13.72 -23.04
C SER A 364 -15.32 13.91 -21.59
N GLN A 365 -16.63 14.04 -21.37
CA GLN A 365 -17.18 14.06 -20.02
C GLN A 365 -18.59 13.49 -19.96
N SER A 366 -18.93 12.89 -18.82
CA SER A 366 -20.29 12.54 -18.40
C SER A 366 -20.73 13.27 -17.12
N SER A 367 -19.81 13.99 -16.47
CA SER A 367 -20.07 14.81 -15.28
C SER A 367 -19.50 16.22 -15.46
N SER A 368 -19.86 17.14 -14.58
CA SER A 368 -19.35 18.51 -14.65
C SER A 368 -17.88 18.59 -14.28
N VAL A 369 -17.18 19.52 -14.90
CA VAL A 369 -15.79 19.87 -14.60
C VAL A 369 -15.73 21.33 -14.16
N ALA A 370 -15.07 21.57 -13.03
CA ALA A 370 -14.80 22.91 -12.53
C ALA A 370 -13.30 23.13 -12.34
N ALA A 371 -12.81 24.26 -12.84
CA ALA A 371 -11.43 24.71 -12.64
C ALA A 371 -11.41 26.23 -12.42
N THR A 372 -10.95 26.68 -11.24
CA THR A 372 -10.87 28.11 -10.93
C THR A 372 -9.61 28.78 -11.48
N GLY A 373 -8.61 28.01 -11.92
CA GLY A 373 -7.49 28.48 -12.73
C GLY A 373 -7.65 28.13 -14.20
N LEU A 374 -6.63 28.43 -15.00
CA LEU A 374 -6.61 28.11 -16.43
C LEU A 374 -6.73 26.62 -16.69
N ALA A 375 -7.76 26.23 -17.44
CA ALA A 375 -7.92 24.89 -17.96
C ALA A 375 -7.30 24.79 -19.36
N THR A 376 -6.24 23.99 -19.52
CA THR A 376 -5.52 23.78 -20.77
C THR A 376 -5.71 22.34 -21.26
N PHE A 377 -6.16 22.19 -22.50
CA PHE A 377 -6.31 20.89 -23.15
C PHE A 377 -5.34 20.77 -24.33
N ASN A 378 -4.53 19.72 -24.32
CA ASN A 378 -3.57 19.41 -25.38
C ASN A 378 -3.80 17.96 -25.85
N VAL A 379 -4.69 17.78 -26.81
CA VAL A 379 -5.17 16.45 -27.24
C VAL A 379 -4.77 16.09 -28.67
N GLY A 380 -3.93 16.91 -29.31
CA GLY A 380 -3.42 16.66 -30.66
C GLY A 380 -4.55 16.60 -31.69
N THR A 381 -4.71 15.44 -32.33
CA THR A 381 -5.80 15.18 -33.29
C THR A 381 -7.10 14.71 -32.65
N GLY A 382 -7.12 14.52 -31.33
CA GLY A 382 -8.31 14.18 -30.55
C GLY A 382 -9.29 15.35 -30.41
N ASP A 383 -10.49 15.05 -29.95
CA ASP A 383 -11.51 16.07 -29.67
C ASP A 383 -11.55 16.46 -28.19
N VAL A 384 -12.13 17.62 -27.90
CA VAL A 384 -12.48 18.03 -26.53
C VAL A 384 -14.00 18.25 -26.46
N THR A 385 -14.71 17.40 -25.73
CA THR A 385 -16.17 17.52 -25.56
C THR A 385 -16.52 17.72 -24.09
N LEU A 386 -16.70 18.98 -23.69
CA LEU A 386 -17.05 19.42 -22.35
C LEU A 386 -18.40 20.17 -22.35
N GLY A 387 -19.48 19.48 -22.77
CA GLY A 387 -20.81 20.08 -23.02
C GLY A 387 -21.82 20.06 -21.87
N ASN A 388 -21.40 19.76 -20.64
CA ASN A 388 -22.28 19.65 -19.46
C ASN A 388 -22.65 21.06 -18.99
N THR A 389 -23.93 21.28 -18.75
CA THR A 389 -24.47 22.61 -18.42
C THR A 389 -24.02 23.17 -17.08
N ALA A 390 -23.39 22.35 -16.22
CA ALA A 390 -22.89 22.72 -14.91
C ALA A 390 -21.35 22.84 -14.85
N ASN A 391 -20.67 22.82 -16.00
CA ASN A 391 -19.25 23.14 -16.07
C ASN A 391 -18.97 24.56 -15.59
N SER A 392 -17.84 24.76 -14.91
CA SER A 392 -17.44 26.06 -14.37
C SER A 392 -15.93 26.30 -14.46
N PHE A 393 -15.51 27.02 -15.49
CA PHE A 393 -14.13 27.36 -15.80
C PHE A 393 -13.90 28.85 -15.65
N ALA A 394 -12.75 29.24 -15.09
CA ALA A 394 -12.32 30.64 -15.11
C ALA A 394 -11.94 31.08 -16.54
N ASN A 395 -11.09 30.29 -17.20
CA ASN A 395 -10.77 30.42 -18.61
C ASN A 395 -10.27 29.09 -19.18
N VAL A 396 -10.38 28.91 -20.49
CA VAL A 396 -9.95 27.70 -21.21
C VAL A 396 -8.99 28.04 -22.33
N ALA A 397 -7.88 27.29 -22.42
CA ALA A 397 -6.97 27.26 -23.55
C ALA A 397 -7.01 25.89 -24.24
N ILE A 398 -7.03 25.89 -25.58
CA ILE A 398 -6.86 24.68 -26.38
C ILE A 398 -5.47 24.72 -27.02
N ALA A 399 -4.50 24.05 -26.43
CA ALA A 399 -3.15 23.99 -27.00
C ALA A 399 -3.15 23.28 -28.37
N SER A 400 -3.90 22.18 -28.47
CA SER A 400 -4.21 21.51 -29.73
C SER A 400 -5.43 20.60 -29.58
N ALA A 401 -6.33 20.63 -30.56
CA ALA A 401 -7.44 19.69 -30.72
C ALA A 401 -7.93 19.66 -32.17
N ARG A 402 -8.71 18.64 -32.53
CA ARG A 402 -9.48 18.61 -33.77
C ARG A 402 -10.80 19.34 -33.63
N ASP A 403 -11.81 18.72 -33.03
CA ASP A 403 -13.08 19.38 -32.72
C ASP A 403 -13.19 19.70 -31.23
N VAL A 404 -13.77 20.85 -30.91
CA VAL A 404 -13.92 21.33 -29.53
C VAL A 404 -15.38 21.74 -29.30
N THR A 405 -15.99 21.21 -28.26
CA THR A 405 -17.32 21.62 -27.77
C THR A 405 -17.21 21.94 -26.29
N LEU A 406 -17.52 23.18 -25.92
CA LEU A 406 -17.43 23.68 -24.54
C LEU A 406 -18.78 24.26 -24.12
N TYR A 407 -19.18 23.96 -22.88
CA TYR A 407 -20.25 24.65 -22.18
C TYR A 407 -19.70 25.28 -20.90
N GLU A 408 -20.06 26.52 -20.63
CA GLU A 408 -19.72 27.24 -19.40
C GLU A 408 -20.97 27.81 -18.69
N ALA A 409 -21.10 27.52 -17.39
CA ALA A 409 -22.17 28.02 -16.53
C ALA A 409 -21.83 29.40 -15.92
N GLY A 410 -21.42 30.35 -16.75
CA GLY A 410 -20.92 31.64 -16.31
C GLY A 410 -20.37 32.46 -17.48
N GLY A 411 -19.68 33.56 -17.18
CA GLY A 411 -18.85 34.22 -18.18
C GLY A 411 -17.68 33.33 -18.58
N PHE A 412 -17.28 33.39 -19.84
CA PHE A 412 -16.32 32.44 -20.39
C PHE A 412 -15.25 33.14 -21.21
N ASP A 413 -14.01 33.08 -20.73
CA ASP A 413 -12.85 33.63 -21.41
C ASP A 413 -12.05 32.51 -22.11
N LEU A 414 -11.85 32.68 -23.41
CA LEU A 414 -11.04 31.80 -24.23
C LEU A 414 -9.62 32.37 -24.32
N ALA A 415 -8.69 31.68 -23.67
CA ALA A 415 -7.28 31.94 -23.85
C ALA A 415 -6.80 31.41 -25.21
N ALA A 416 -5.51 31.63 -25.53
CA ALA A 416 -4.91 31.23 -26.80
C ALA A 416 -5.26 29.77 -27.16
N SER A 417 -5.86 29.58 -28.33
CA SER A 417 -6.47 28.30 -28.71
C SER A 417 -6.23 27.96 -30.18
N THR A 418 -5.82 26.72 -30.45
CA THR A 418 -5.61 26.17 -31.80
C THR A 418 -6.50 24.95 -32.02
N VAL A 419 -7.44 25.07 -32.96
CA VAL A 419 -8.44 24.05 -33.28
C VAL A 419 -8.40 23.76 -34.78
N SER A 420 -8.03 22.53 -35.14
CA SER A 420 -7.88 22.13 -36.56
C SER A 420 -9.20 21.79 -37.26
N GLY A 421 -10.27 21.60 -36.50
CA GLY A 421 -11.65 21.40 -36.95
C GLY A 421 -12.55 22.51 -36.43
N ASN A 422 -13.68 22.15 -35.82
CA ASN A 422 -14.69 23.09 -35.36
C ASN A 422 -14.52 23.44 -33.88
N LEU A 423 -14.77 24.71 -33.53
CA LEU A 423 -14.92 25.17 -32.16
C LEU A 423 -16.38 25.55 -31.92
N ARG A 424 -17.04 24.90 -30.96
CA ARG A 424 -18.39 25.24 -30.49
C ARG A 424 -18.33 25.63 -29.03
N VAL A 425 -18.80 26.82 -28.71
CA VAL A 425 -18.77 27.37 -27.35
C VAL A 425 -20.17 27.85 -27.00
N THR A 426 -20.72 27.32 -25.90
CA THR A 426 -21.97 27.79 -25.30
C THR A 426 -21.69 28.33 -23.91
N SER A 427 -22.21 29.50 -23.57
CA SER A 427 -22.02 30.10 -22.24
C SER A 427 -23.33 30.70 -21.73
N THR A 428 -23.59 30.62 -20.43
CA THR A 428 -24.72 31.37 -19.81
C THR A 428 -24.35 32.81 -19.43
N GLY A 429 -23.13 33.26 -19.76
CA GLY A 429 -22.63 34.61 -19.56
C GLY A 429 -21.99 35.17 -20.84
N ALA A 430 -21.14 36.18 -20.68
CA ALA A 430 -20.41 36.76 -21.81
C ALA A 430 -19.31 35.82 -22.29
N ILE A 431 -19.03 35.81 -23.59
CA ILE A 431 -17.88 35.11 -24.17
C ILE A 431 -16.83 36.16 -24.54
N THR A 432 -15.61 36.01 -24.02
CA THR A 432 -14.45 36.86 -24.34
C THR A 432 -13.27 36.04 -24.84
N ASP A 433 -12.29 36.73 -25.41
CA ASP A 433 -10.98 36.17 -25.69
C ASP A 433 -9.85 36.98 -25.01
N SER A 434 -8.90 36.25 -24.43
CA SER A 434 -7.68 36.83 -23.84
C SER A 434 -6.42 36.44 -24.60
N GLY A 435 -6.55 35.60 -25.62
CA GLY A 435 -5.49 35.27 -26.56
C GLY A 435 -6.04 34.86 -27.92
N ASN A 436 -5.16 34.80 -28.91
CA ASN A 436 -5.54 34.52 -30.29
C ASN A 436 -6.22 33.15 -30.42
N LEU A 437 -7.34 33.12 -31.13
CA LEU A 437 -8.07 31.92 -31.50
C LEU A 437 -7.78 31.59 -32.97
N SER A 438 -7.22 30.41 -33.22
CA SER A 438 -7.00 29.87 -34.57
C SER A 438 -7.89 28.65 -34.78
N VAL A 439 -8.98 28.81 -35.53
CA VAL A 439 -9.96 27.75 -35.81
C VAL A 439 -10.07 27.54 -37.31
N ALA A 440 -9.65 26.39 -37.82
CA ALA A 440 -9.66 26.14 -39.26
C ALA A 440 -11.08 25.88 -39.81
N GLY A 441 -11.97 25.28 -39.01
CA GLY A 441 -13.36 25.01 -39.37
C GLY A 441 -14.34 26.11 -38.96
N LEU A 442 -15.52 25.70 -38.50
CA LEU A 442 -16.52 26.60 -37.94
C LEU A 442 -16.16 26.97 -36.50
N ALA A 443 -16.08 28.28 -36.23
CA ALA A 443 -16.06 28.86 -34.89
C ALA A 443 -17.48 29.36 -34.54
N ALA A 444 -18.21 28.59 -33.73
CA ALA A 444 -19.57 28.88 -33.30
C ALA A 444 -19.60 29.30 -31.82
N PHE A 445 -20.10 30.49 -31.54
CA PHE A 445 -20.22 31.07 -30.21
C PHE A 445 -21.69 31.39 -29.91
N GLU A 446 -22.20 30.86 -28.81
CA GLU A 446 -23.59 31.04 -28.39
C GLU A 446 -23.66 31.46 -26.92
N THR A 447 -24.31 32.59 -26.64
CA THR A 447 -24.68 32.96 -25.26
C THR A 447 -26.14 32.62 -24.98
N ARG A 448 -26.42 32.17 -23.75
CA ARG A 448 -27.77 31.79 -23.27
C ARG A 448 -28.11 32.54 -22.00
N LEU A 449 -28.53 33.80 -22.14
CA LEU A 449 -28.91 34.65 -21.02
C LEU A 449 -30.12 35.52 -21.39
N ASN A 450 -31.18 35.49 -20.58
CA ASN A 450 -32.40 36.26 -20.86
C ASN A 450 -32.17 37.77 -20.97
N ALA A 451 -31.23 38.30 -20.17
CA ALA A 451 -30.84 39.70 -20.21
C ALA A 451 -29.99 40.06 -21.45
N GLY A 452 -29.54 39.06 -22.23
CA GLY A 452 -28.49 39.20 -23.22
C GLY A 452 -27.10 39.16 -22.58
N ALA A 453 -26.15 38.52 -23.24
CA ALA A 453 -24.75 38.53 -22.87
C ALA A 453 -23.88 38.74 -24.12
N ALA A 454 -22.82 39.52 -23.97
CA ALA A 454 -21.96 39.91 -25.08
C ALA A 454 -21.07 38.76 -25.56
N ILE A 455 -20.75 38.77 -26.85
CA ILE A 455 -19.68 37.97 -27.45
C ILE A 455 -18.64 38.98 -27.94
N THR A 456 -17.46 39.02 -27.33
CA THR A 456 -16.37 39.94 -27.69
C THR A 456 -15.14 39.13 -28.04
N LEU A 457 -14.80 39.07 -29.33
CA LEU A 457 -13.65 38.31 -29.85
C LEU A 457 -12.66 39.26 -30.53
N ASN A 458 -11.95 40.06 -29.73
CA ASN A 458 -11.21 41.24 -30.19
C ASN A 458 -9.69 41.08 -30.24
N SER A 459 -9.17 39.87 -29.99
CA SER A 459 -7.74 39.59 -30.20
C SER A 459 -7.38 39.74 -31.67
N ALA A 460 -6.47 40.67 -31.97
CA ALA A 460 -6.15 41.09 -33.35
C ALA A 460 -5.60 39.96 -34.25
N GLY A 461 -5.08 38.88 -33.66
CA GLY A 461 -4.56 37.73 -34.39
C GLY A 461 -5.52 36.53 -34.43
N ASN A 462 -6.80 36.74 -34.14
CA ASN A 462 -7.84 35.72 -34.37
C ASN A 462 -7.90 35.34 -35.85
N ASN A 463 -8.01 34.05 -36.12
CA ASN A 463 -8.08 33.47 -37.45
C ASN A 463 -9.15 32.37 -37.48
N TYR A 464 -10.20 32.57 -38.28
CA TYR A 464 -11.34 31.67 -38.35
C TYR A 464 -11.61 31.25 -39.80
N GLY A 465 -11.88 29.97 -40.02
CA GLY A 465 -12.38 29.50 -41.32
C GLY A 465 -13.77 30.05 -41.62
N SER A 466 -14.68 29.90 -40.66
CA SER A 466 -16.00 30.55 -40.66
C SER A 466 -16.44 30.87 -39.25
N VAL A 467 -17.31 31.87 -39.08
CA VAL A 467 -17.78 32.31 -37.76
C VAL A 467 -19.32 32.31 -37.72
N SER A 468 -19.87 31.82 -36.61
CA SER A 468 -21.27 31.98 -36.24
C SER A 468 -21.33 32.50 -34.81
N ALA A 469 -21.98 33.64 -34.59
CA ALA A 469 -22.17 34.20 -33.25
C ALA A 469 -23.67 34.44 -33.01
N LEU A 470 -24.19 33.96 -31.88
CA LEU A 470 -25.60 34.04 -31.53
C LEU A 470 -25.78 34.44 -30.06
N ALA A 471 -26.40 35.59 -29.81
CA ALA A 471 -26.89 35.95 -28.48
C ALA A 471 -28.34 35.49 -28.33
N ARG A 472 -28.61 34.54 -27.44
CA ARG A 472 -29.92 33.90 -27.28
C ARG A 472 -30.43 34.00 -25.83
N ASN A 473 -31.74 33.88 -25.67
CA ASN A 473 -32.33 33.78 -24.33
C ASN A 473 -31.95 32.43 -23.66
N GLY A 474 -32.16 32.32 -22.35
CA GLY A 474 -31.75 31.13 -21.58
C GLY A 474 -32.41 29.82 -22.07
N ALA A 475 -33.61 29.92 -22.64
CA ALA A 475 -34.34 28.78 -23.20
C ALA A 475 -33.96 28.43 -24.65
N ASN A 476 -33.05 29.20 -25.28
CA ASN A 476 -32.63 29.05 -26.68
C ASN A 476 -33.78 29.22 -27.72
N THR A 477 -34.88 29.89 -27.38
CA THR A 477 -36.06 30.02 -28.25
C THR A 477 -36.09 31.31 -29.07
N ALA A 478 -35.37 32.36 -28.64
CA ALA A 478 -35.32 33.65 -29.33
C ALA A 478 -33.95 34.32 -29.16
N ASN A 479 -33.67 35.31 -30.02
CA ASN A 479 -32.49 36.17 -29.87
C ASN A 479 -32.65 37.03 -28.60
N ALA A 480 -31.55 37.26 -27.89
CA ALA A 480 -31.47 38.18 -26.75
C ALA A 480 -30.63 39.41 -27.13
N ALA A 481 -30.75 40.49 -26.36
CA ALA A 481 -30.06 41.76 -26.60
C ALA A 481 -28.57 41.75 -26.18
N GLY A 482 -27.81 40.73 -26.61
CA GLY A 482 -26.36 40.68 -26.41
C GLY A 482 -25.61 41.34 -27.56
N ALA A 483 -24.57 42.13 -27.26
CA ALA A 483 -23.67 42.67 -28.28
C ALA A 483 -22.82 41.55 -28.90
N ILE A 484 -22.53 41.66 -30.20
CA ILE A 484 -21.64 40.78 -30.96
C ILE A 484 -20.64 41.66 -31.69
#